data_AF-A0A4S4K518-F1
#
_entry.id   AF-A0A4S4K518-F1
#
_cell.length_a   1.000
_cell.length_b   1.000
_cell.length_c   1.000
_cell.angle_alpha   90.00
_cell.angle_beta   90.00
_cell.angle_gamma   90.00
#
_symmetry.space_group_name_H-M   'P 1'
#
loop_
_entity.id
_entity.type
_entity.pdbx_description
1 polymer ?
#
loop_
_entity_poly.entity_id
_entity_poly.type
_entity_poly.pdbx_seq_one_letter_code
_entity_poly.pdbx_strand_id
1 'polypeptide(L)'
;MPHSASHARSSPSARQRRTRPRSCGPQMRMPEQAVTPPQSSDVDLHDDSDENQEDEPEDEDLPENPKKRHYNELRVALNGNLKKAKLSDEYKKLSEEARWISRSISPFLILDTIICNGQCLPAEPGAPVGKELQDMSSVALTDLRESYAMLKKTITTIREDEELWTDTQSESSLTDLIGTLKKYASRGRSDDLGVLKKDVIGFIPRLPGVEGLELNNPNKSSRGWAHVTTGRLLCPANHLGEFDADPKK
;
A
#
# COMPACT_ATOMS: atom_id res chain seq x y z
N MET A 1 65.89 -6.16 31.17
CA MET A 1 66.32 -5.28 30.06
C MET A 1 65.20 -5.26 29.03
N PRO A 2 64.70 -4.07 28.63
CA PRO A 2 63.40 -3.93 28.00
C PRO A 2 63.42 -4.22 26.49
N HIS A 3 62.33 -4.78 25.99
CA HIS A 3 62.04 -4.86 24.56
C HIS A 3 61.66 -3.47 24.03
N SER A 4 62.44 -2.97 23.07
CA SER A 4 62.05 -1.87 22.19
C SER A 4 61.34 -2.45 20.97
N ALA A 5 60.06 -2.13 20.80
CA ALA A 5 59.36 -2.29 19.53
C ALA A 5 58.76 -0.94 19.14
N SER A 6 59.45 -0.25 18.23
CA SER A 6 59.02 0.99 17.61
C SER A 6 58.23 0.70 16.34
N HIS A 7 57.03 1.27 16.29
CA HIS A 7 56.33 1.84 15.14
C HIS A 7 56.21 1.05 13.83
N ALA A 8 54.97 0.66 13.53
CA ALA A 8 54.41 0.75 12.19
C ALA A 8 53.05 1.46 12.25
N ARG A 9 53.05 2.76 11.88
CA ARG A 9 51.83 3.54 11.61
C ARG A 9 51.22 3.01 10.32
N SER A 10 49.98 2.53 10.38
CA SER A 10 49.16 2.28 9.20
C SER A 10 47.98 3.25 9.20
N SER A 11 47.99 4.17 8.24
CA SER A 11 46.92 5.14 8.00
C SER A 11 45.63 4.44 7.55
N PRO A 12 44.44 4.90 7.97
CA PRO A 12 43.19 4.33 7.49
C PRO A 12 42.84 4.85 6.09
N SER A 13 42.62 3.88 5.20
CA SER A 13 42.18 4.04 3.82
C SER A 13 40.88 4.84 3.71
N ALA A 14 40.88 5.79 2.78
CA ALA A 14 39.75 6.61 2.42
C ALA A 14 38.54 5.76 1.99
N ARG A 15 37.42 5.94 2.69
CA ARG A 15 36.14 5.31 2.35
C ARG A 15 35.57 6.01 1.12
N GLN A 16 35.75 5.39 -0.05
CA GLN A 16 35.14 5.81 -1.31
C GLN A 16 33.62 5.91 -1.16
N ARG A 17 33.10 7.14 -1.22
CA ARG A 17 31.66 7.40 -1.40
C ARG A 17 31.29 7.03 -2.83
N ARG A 18 30.57 5.91 -3.01
CA ARG A 18 29.89 5.62 -4.27
C ARG A 18 28.70 6.57 -4.43
N THR A 19 28.85 7.53 -5.34
CA THR A 19 27.75 8.33 -5.89
C THR A 19 26.87 7.42 -6.78
N ARG A 20 25.56 7.42 -6.53
CA ARG A 20 24.58 6.78 -7.42
C ARG A 20 24.44 7.60 -8.70
N PRO A 21 24.41 7.00 -9.90
CA PRO A 21 24.13 7.72 -11.14
C PRO A 21 22.64 8.09 -11.17
N ARG A 22 22.34 9.38 -11.38
CA ARG A 22 21.02 9.82 -11.84
C ARG A 22 21.00 9.68 -13.36
N SER A 23 20.16 8.78 -13.87
CA SER A 23 19.90 8.68 -15.31
C SER A 23 19.14 9.92 -15.79
N CYS A 24 19.72 10.62 -16.75
CA CYS A 24 19.06 11.63 -17.56
C CYS A 24 17.97 10.98 -18.43
N GLY A 25 16.81 11.64 -18.49
CA GLY A 25 15.76 11.41 -19.49
C GLY A 25 15.31 12.76 -20.07
N PRO A 26 14.74 12.78 -21.29
CA PRO A 26 14.95 13.86 -22.25
C PRO A 26 14.05 15.09 -22.05
N GLN A 27 14.64 16.27 -22.18
CA GLN A 27 13.96 17.55 -22.39
C GLN A 27 13.16 17.50 -23.71
N MET A 28 11.84 17.69 -23.62
CA MET A 28 11.05 18.11 -24.77
C MET A 28 10.81 19.61 -24.72
N ARG A 29 11.04 20.21 -25.90
CA ARG A 29 10.96 21.64 -26.23
C ARG A 29 9.56 22.20 -25.98
N MET A 30 9.50 23.39 -25.39
CA MET A 30 8.39 24.31 -25.61
C MET A 30 8.58 24.99 -26.97
N PRO A 31 7.50 25.21 -27.73
CA PRO A 31 7.39 26.35 -28.62
C PRO A 31 6.73 27.52 -27.91
N GLU A 32 7.41 28.64 -28.09
CA GLU A 32 7.09 30.01 -27.74
C GLU A 32 6.06 30.59 -28.73
N GLN A 33 5.44 31.72 -28.36
CA GLN A 33 4.67 32.68 -29.20
C GLN A 33 3.17 32.41 -29.36
N ALA A 34 2.28 33.42 -29.39
CA ALA A 34 2.35 34.84 -29.02
C ALA A 34 0.92 35.41 -29.02
N VAL A 35 0.73 36.45 -28.20
CA VAL A 35 -0.19 37.61 -28.28
C VAL A 35 -0.67 37.88 -29.73
N THR A 36 -1.95 38.10 -30.08
CA THR A 36 -2.75 39.35 -29.97
C THR A 36 -4.19 39.14 -30.52
N PRO A 37 -5.22 39.94 -30.15
CA PRO A 37 -6.61 39.94 -30.70
C PRO A 37 -6.83 41.13 -31.70
N PRO A 38 -8.07 41.60 -32.00
CA PRO A 38 -9.18 41.07 -32.81
C PRO A 38 -9.56 42.01 -34.00
N GLN A 39 -10.53 41.63 -34.88
CA GLN A 39 -11.38 42.46 -35.79
C GLN A 39 -11.92 41.54 -36.92
N SER A 40 -13.04 41.73 -37.63
CA SER A 40 -14.35 42.40 -37.53
C SER A 40 -15.12 42.03 -38.82
N SER A 41 -16.46 42.12 -38.77
CA SER A 41 -17.46 42.34 -39.85
C SER A 41 -17.78 41.27 -40.92
N ASP A 42 -19.09 40.94 -40.93
CA ASP A 42 -20.06 40.70 -42.03
C ASP A 42 -19.75 39.59 -43.06
N VAL A 43 -20.68 38.72 -43.47
CA VAL A 43 -22.00 39.04 -44.05
C VAL A 43 -22.96 37.85 -43.95
N ASP A 44 -24.26 38.18 -43.87
CA ASP A 44 -25.46 37.36 -44.10
C ASP A 44 -25.34 36.26 -45.16
N LEU A 45 -26.03 35.13 -44.92
CA LEU A 45 -26.98 34.51 -45.86
C LEU A 45 -27.97 33.63 -45.07
N HIS A 46 -29.25 34.01 -45.14
CA HIS A 46 -30.43 33.24 -44.75
C HIS A 46 -30.53 31.94 -45.56
N ASP A 47 -30.89 30.83 -44.90
CA ASP A 47 -31.81 29.85 -45.48
C ASP A 47 -32.59 29.11 -44.38
N ASP A 48 -33.91 29.06 -44.55
CA ASP A 48 -34.90 28.54 -43.62
C ASP A 48 -34.98 27.02 -43.69
N SER A 49 -35.00 26.35 -42.54
CA SER A 49 -35.69 25.08 -42.35
C SER A 49 -35.96 24.87 -40.86
N ASP A 50 -37.18 25.23 -40.46
CA ASP A 50 -37.91 24.58 -39.37
C ASP A 50 -37.92 23.07 -39.63
N GLU A 51 -37.47 22.26 -38.68
CA GLU A 51 -38.16 21.05 -38.19
C GLU A 51 -37.30 20.30 -37.15
N ASN A 52 -37.94 20.00 -36.01
CA ASN A 52 -37.56 19.08 -34.94
C ASN A 52 -36.29 19.37 -34.12
N GLN A 53 -36.48 20.20 -33.09
CA GLN A 53 -35.94 19.87 -31.77
C GLN A 53 -36.54 18.53 -31.32
N GLU A 54 -35.83 17.43 -31.61
CA GLU A 54 -35.92 16.25 -30.76
C GLU A 54 -35.19 16.63 -29.48
N ASP A 55 -35.94 17.19 -28.53
CA ASP A 55 -35.62 17.07 -27.12
C ASP A 55 -35.48 15.57 -26.86
N GLU A 56 -34.25 15.05 -26.90
CA GLU A 56 -33.96 13.83 -26.17
C GLU A 56 -34.46 14.08 -24.74
N PRO A 57 -35.36 13.24 -24.20
CA PRO A 57 -35.73 13.38 -22.82
C PRO A 57 -34.43 13.24 -22.03
N GLU A 58 -33.97 14.35 -21.44
CA GLU A 58 -33.06 14.34 -20.32
C GLU A 58 -33.55 13.21 -19.42
N ASP A 59 -32.74 12.17 -19.24
CA ASP A 59 -33.04 11.03 -18.37
C ASP A 59 -33.38 11.58 -16.99
N GLU A 60 -34.66 11.87 -16.78
CA GLU A 60 -35.25 12.33 -15.54
C GLU A 60 -34.95 11.27 -14.49
N ASP A 61 -34.06 11.61 -13.55
CA ASP A 61 -34.04 11.19 -12.15
C ASP A 61 -34.60 9.77 -11.89
N LEU A 62 -34.06 8.77 -12.59
CA LEU A 62 -34.15 7.40 -12.11
C LEU A 62 -33.44 7.37 -10.75
N PRO A 63 -34.08 6.89 -9.67
CA PRO A 63 -33.48 6.89 -8.35
C PRO A 63 -32.16 6.12 -8.44
N GLU A 64 -31.06 6.85 -8.32
CA GLU A 64 -29.71 6.30 -8.47
C GLU A 64 -29.59 5.14 -7.48
N ASN A 65 -29.37 3.92 -8.02
CA ASN A 65 -29.30 2.73 -7.21
C ASN A 65 -28.30 2.98 -6.07
N PRO A 66 -28.69 2.87 -4.79
CA PRO A 66 -27.84 3.24 -3.66
C PRO A 66 -26.48 2.51 -3.68
N LYS A 67 -26.41 1.30 -4.26
CA LYS A 67 -25.14 0.58 -4.48
C LYS A 67 -24.21 1.30 -5.47
N LYS A 68 -24.77 1.78 -6.58
CA LYS A 68 -24.02 2.50 -7.62
C LYS A 68 -23.46 3.82 -7.08
N ARG A 69 -24.24 4.50 -6.22
CA ARG A 69 -23.80 5.71 -5.53
C ARG A 69 -22.62 5.46 -4.59
N HIS A 70 -22.69 4.45 -3.71
CA HIS A 70 -21.59 4.11 -2.80
C HIS A 70 -20.29 3.76 -3.56
N TYR A 71 -20.42 2.96 -4.61
CA TYR A 71 -19.28 2.62 -5.47
C TYR A 71 -18.69 3.87 -6.14
N ASN A 72 -19.52 4.76 -6.67
CA ASN A 72 -19.06 6.01 -7.30
C ASN A 72 -18.35 6.91 -6.28
N GLU A 73 -18.88 7.04 -5.06
CA GLU A 73 -18.26 7.81 -3.98
C GLU A 73 -16.89 7.22 -3.59
N LEU A 74 -16.79 5.89 -3.44
CA LEU A 74 -15.51 5.23 -3.18
C LEU A 74 -14.53 5.39 -4.35
N ARG A 75 -15.00 5.25 -5.59
CA ARG A 75 -14.16 5.38 -6.79
C ARG A 75 -13.62 6.80 -6.94
N VAL A 76 -14.45 7.82 -6.70
CA VAL A 76 -14.02 9.22 -6.65
C VAL A 76 -13.02 9.44 -5.51
N ALA A 77 -13.22 8.80 -4.35
CA ALA A 77 -12.27 8.87 -3.25
C ALA A 77 -10.91 8.23 -3.62
N LEU A 78 -10.91 7.04 -4.24
CA LEU A 78 -9.70 6.33 -4.66
C LEU A 78 -8.92 7.08 -5.73
N ASN A 79 -9.62 7.60 -6.75
CA ASN A 79 -9.02 8.36 -7.85
C ASN A 79 -8.66 9.81 -7.45
N GLY A 80 -9.20 10.29 -6.32
CA GLY A 80 -9.07 11.66 -5.86
C GLY A 80 -7.82 11.94 -5.02
N ASN A 81 -7.71 13.18 -4.55
CA ASN A 81 -6.66 13.52 -3.59
C ASN A 81 -6.85 12.72 -2.30
N LEU A 82 -5.82 12.01 -1.84
CA LEU A 82 -5.85 11.20 -0.61
C LEU A 82 -6.40 11.93 0.62
N LYS A 83 -6.24 13.26 0.71
CA LYS A 83 -6.82 14.07 1.80
C LYS A 83 -8.35 14.15 1.70
N LYS A 84 -8.89 14.28 0.49
CA LYS A 84 -10.33 14.26 0.23
C LYS A 84 -10.89 12.85 0.35
N ALA A 85 -10.16 11.85 -0.13
CA ALA A 85 -10.52 10.43 -0.01
C ALA A 85 -10.82 10.03 1.44
N LYS A 86 -9.97 10.46 2.37
CA LYS A 86 -10.13 10.23 3.82
C LYS A 86 -11.38 10.83 4.44
N LEU A 87 -12.09 11.71 3.73
CA LEU A 87 -13.34 12.29 4.22
C LEU A 87 -14.54 11.39 3.92
N SER A 88 -14.49 10.59 2.85
CA SER A 88 -15.53 9.58 2.53
C SER A 88 -15.57 8.49 3.60
N ASP A 89 -16.78 8.13 4.01
CA ASP A 89 -17.01 7.10 5.02
C ASP A 89 -16.76 5.70 4.45
N GLU A 90 -17.02 5.50 3.16
CA GLU A 90 -16.73 4.28 2.40
C GLU A 90 -15.23 4.02 2.37
N TYR A 91 -14.42 5.06 2.10
CA TYR A 91 -12.97 4.96 2.11
C TYR A 91 -12.44 4.67 3.52
N LYS A 92 -13.02 5.27 4.57
CA LYS A 92 -12.64 4.98 5.97
C LYS A 92 -12.96 3.53 6.34
N LYS A 93 -14.17 3.07 6.03
CA LYS A 93 -14.64 1.70 6.25
C LYS A 93 -13.72 0.69 5.55
N LEU A 94 -13.45 0.90 4.24
CA LEU A 94 -12.51 0.10 3.47
C LEU A 94 -11.12 0.07 4.12
N SER A 95 -10.63 1.23 4.55
CA SER A 95 -9.32 1.35 5.20
C SER A 95 -9.24 0.60 6.53
N GLU A 96 -10.33 0.55 7.30
CA GLU A 96 -10.42 -0.16 8.57
C GLU A 96 -10.54 -1.67 8.37
N GLU A 97 -11.42 -2.11 7.47
CA GLU A 97 -11.58 -3.52 7.10
C GLU A 97 -10.29 -4.10 6.52
N ALA A 98 -9.59 -3.34 5.67
CA ALA A 98 -8.32 -3.76 5.07
C ALA A 98 -7.23 -4.07 6.12
N ARG A 99 -7.26 -3.42 7.29
CA ARG A 99 -6.31 -3.70 8.38
C ARG A 99 -6.47 -5.12 8.95
N TRP A 100 -7.64 -5.72 8.79
CA TRP A 100 -7.94 -7.06 9.31
C TRP A 100 -7.44 -8.19 8.41
N ILE A 101 -7.20 -7.94 7.11
CA ILE A 101 -6.79 -8.96 6.13
C ILE A 101 -5.67 -9.86 6.66
N SER A 102 -4.61 -9.26 7.21
CA SER A 102 -3.46 -10.02 7.70
C SER A 102 -3.74 -10.83 8.97
N ARG A 103 -4.77 -10.46 9.75
CA ARG A 103 -5.18 -11.17 10.97
C ARG A 103 -6.25 -12.24 10.71
N SER A 104 -7.14 -12.00 9.74
CA SER A 104 -8.29 -12.86 9.47
C SER A 104 -8.07 -13.86 8.34
N ILE A 105 -7.14 -13.59 7.42
CA ILE A 105 -6.90 -14.43 6.24
C ILE A 105 -5.47 -14.94 6.25
N SER A 106 -4.51 -14.07 5.96
CA SER A 106 -3.09 -14.43 5.95
C SER A 106 -2.20 -13.19 5.92
N PRO A 107 -1.10 -13.16 6.68
CA PRO A 107 -0.10 -12.10 6.60
C PRO A 107 0.66 -12.11 5.26
N PHE A 108 0.58 -13.19 4.47
CA PHE A 108 1.28 -13.34 3.20
C PHE A 108 0.33 -13.36 1.98
N LEU A 109 -0.92 -12.94 2.17
CA LEU A 109 -1.92 -12.93 1.11
C LEU A 109 -1.49 -12.02 -0.06
N ILE A 110 -1.47 -12.58 -1.27
CA ILE A 110 -1.16 -11.83 -2.50
C ILE A 110 -2.45 -11.25 -3.07
N LEU A 111 -2.79 -10.04 -2.63
CA LEU A 111 -4.10 -9.43 -2.91
C LEU A 111 -4.43 -9.30 -4.41
N ASP A 112 -3.47 -8.99 -5.28
CA ASP A 112 -3.75 -8.86 -6.72
C ASP A 112 -4.22 -10.20 -7.29
N THR A 113 -3.47 -11.27 -7.00
CA THR A 113 -3.81 -12.62 -7.47
C THR A 113 -5.16 -13.05 -6.92
N ILE A 114 -5.42 -12.85 -5.63
CA ILE A 114 -6.69 -13.27 -5.02
C ILE A 114 -7.87 -12.50 -5.60
N ILE A 115 -7.74 -11.19 -5.83
CA ILE A 115 -8.85 -10.38 -6.36
C ILE A 115 -9.05 -10.65 -7.85
N CYS A 116 -8.00 -10.50 -8.67
CA CYS A 116 -8.11 -10.64 -10.12
C CYS A 116 -8.51 -12.06 -10.53
N ASN A 117 -7.85 -13.09 -9.97
CA ASN A 117 -8.16 -14.48 -10.33
C ASN A 117 -9.42 -14.97 -9.62
N GLY A 118 -9.72 -14.46 -8.42
CA GLY A 118 -10.91 -14.84 -7.67
C GLY A 118 -12.20 -14.39 -8.36
N GLN A 119 -12.21 -13.21 -8.99
CA GLN A 119 -13.34 -12.73 -9.80
C GLN A 119 -13.63 -13.62 -11.02
N CYS A 120 -12.61 -14.30 -11.54
CA CYS A 120 -12.76 -15.23 -12.67
C CYS A 120 -13.24 -16.63 -12.27
N LEU A 121 -13.42 -16.90 -10.96
CA LEU A 121 -13.90 -18.20 -10.51
C LEU A 121 -15.39 -18.38 -10.80
N PRO A 122 -15.81 -19.56 -11.30
CA PRO A 122 -17.23 -19.85 -11.45
C PRO A 122 -17.91 -19.99 -10.09
N ALA A 123 -19.15 -19.51 -10.00
CA ALA A 123 -19.96 -19.58 -8.79
C ALA A 123 -20.07 -21.03 -8.26
N GLU A 124 -20.36 -21.98 -9.15
CA GLU A 124 -20.46 -23.40 -8.81
C GLU A 124 -19.08 -24.06 -8.61
N PRO A 125 -18.85 -24.75 -7.49
CA PRO A 125 -17.64 -25.56 -7.31
C PRO A 125 -17.59 -26.71 -8.31
N GLY A 126 -16.54 -26.76 -9.13
CA GLY A 126 -16.32 -27.83 -10.12
C GLY A 126 -16.79 -27.51 -11.54
N ALA A 127 -17.40 -26.34 -11.77
CA ALA A 127 -17.64 -25.86 -13.12
C ALA A 127 -16.30 -25.60 -13.86
N PRO A 128 -16.28 -25.69 -15.21
CA PRO A 128 -15.08 -25.40 -16.00
C PRO A 128 -14.56 -24.00 -15.72
N VAL A 129 -13.27 -23.91 -15.42
CA VAL A 129 -12.61 -22.63 -15.19
C VAL A 129 -12.24 -21.95 -16.52
N GLY A 130 -12.25 -20.62 -16.52
CA GLY A 130 -11.82 -19.80 -17.65
C GLY A 130 -10.35 -20.06 -18.03
N LYS A 131 -9.96 -19.65 -19.25
CA LYS A 131 -8.60 -19.88 -19.81
C LYS A 131 -7.50 -19.34 -18.89
N GLU A 132 -7.80 -18.28 -18.16
CA GLU A 132 -6.92 -17.59 -17.22
C GLU A 132 -6.49 -18.48 -16.04
N LEU A 133 -7.30 -19.50 -15.71
CA LEU A 133 -7.10 -20.36 -14.55
C LEU A 133 -6.88 -21.84 -14.92
N GLN A 134 -6.86 -22.19 -16.22
CA GLN A 134 -6.73 -23.57 -16.69
C GLN A 134 -5.42 -24.24 -16.27
N ASP A 135 -4.36 -23.46 -16.10
CA ASP A 135 -3.03 -23.97 -15.70
C ASP A 135 -2.90 -24.17 -14.18
N MET A 136 -3.88 -23.73 -13.38
CA MET A 136 -3.85 -23.91 -11.93
C MET A 136 -4.22 -25.33 -11.53
N SER A 137 -3.51 -25.87 -10.54
CA SER A 137 -3.86 -27.17 -9.96
C SER A 137 -5.21 -27.11 -9.23
N SER A 138 -5.88 -28.26 -9.11
CA SER A 138 -7.15 -28.33 -8.35
C SER A 138 -6.99 -27.84 -6.90
N VAL A 139 -5.84 -28.06 -6.27
CA VAL A 139 -5.57 -27.59 -4.90
C VAL A 139 -5.46 -26.06 -4.89
N ALA A 140 -4.71 -25.48 -5.83
CA ALA A 140 -4.55 -24.03 -5.93
C ALA A 140 -5.89 -23.32 -6.22
N LEU A 141 -6.77 -23.93 -7.01
CA LEU A 141 -8.11 -23.40 -7.28
C LEU A 141 -9.00 -23.41 -6.03
N THR A 142 -8.92 -24.46 -5.21
CA THR A 142 -9.62 -24.52 -3.91
C THR A 142 -9.09 -23.45 -2.97
N ASP A 143 -7.76 -23.32 -2.82
CA ASP A 143 -7.12 -22.31 -1.96
C ASP A 143 -7.48 -20.89 -2.41
N LEU A 144 -7.49 -20.63 -3.73
CA LEU A 144 -7.92 -19.35 -4.30
C LEU A 144 -9.38 -19.05 -3.96
N ARG A 145 -10.28 -20.02 -4.12
CA ARG A 145 -11.71 -19.88 -3.82
C ARG A 145 -11.94 -19.57 -2.35
N GLU A 146 -11.29 -20.31 -1.45
CA GLU A 146 -11.38 -20.09 -0.01
C GLU A 146 -10.83 -18.73 0.40
N SER A 147 -9.66 -18.36 -0.13
CA SER A 147 -9.02 -17.07 0.13
C SER A 147 -9.88 -15.90 -0.37
N TYR A 148 -10.46 -16.03 -1.56
CA TYR A 148 -11.35 -15.01 -2.12
C TYR A 148 -12.66 -14.90 -1.34
N ALA A 149 -13.26 -16.02 -0.93
CA ALA A 149 -14.45 -16.03 -0.08
C ALA A 149 -14.19 -15.36 1.29
N MET A 150 -13.05 -15.65 1.91
CA MET A 150 -12.61 -15.02 3.15
C MET A 150 -12.35 -13.52 2.98
N LEU A 151 -11.82 -13.11 1.82
CA LEU A 151 -11.63 -11.70 1.49
C LEU A 151 -12.97 -10.97 1.39
N LYS A 152 -13.95 -11.54 0.68
CA LYS A 152 -15.31 -10.98 0.58
C LYS A 152 -16.04 -10.92 1.93
N LYS A 153 -15.77 -11.88 2.81
CA LYS A 153 -16.28 -11.84 4.19
C LYS A 153 -15.65 -10.74 5.03
N THR A 154 -14.36 -10.46 4.81
CA THR A 154 -13.59 -9.48 5.59
C THR A 154 -13.82 -8.05 5.10
N ILE A 155 -13.91 -7.85 3.78
CA ILE A 155 -14.06 -6.54 3.14
C ILE A 155 -15.47 -6.43 2.57
N THR A 156 -16.37 -5.83 3.35
CA THR A 156 -17.78 -5.74 2.99
C THR A 156 -18.00 -4.89 1.75
N THR A 157 -17.17 -3.86 1.55
CA THR A 157 -17.21 -2.99 0.36
C THR A 157 -16.93 -3.76 -0.94
N ILE A 158 -16.03 -4.76 -0.92
CA ILE A 158 -15.78 -5.59 -2.12
C ILE A 158 -16.97 -6.50 -2.41
N ARG A 159 -17.59 -7.05 -1.36
CA ARG A 159 -18.75 -7.95 -1.48
C ARG A 159 -19.99 -7.23 -2.02
N GLU A 160 -20.19 -5.98 -1.61
CA GLU A 160 -21.39 -5.20 -1.95
C GLU A 160 -21.34 -4.64 -3.38
N ASP A 161 -20.12 -4.39 -3.89
CA ASP A 161 -19.87 -3.72 -5.17
C ASP A 161 -19.21 -4.65 -6.22
N GLU A 162 -19.21 -5.97 -6.02
CA GLU A 162 -18.46 -6.96 -6.83
C GLU A 162 -18.71 -6.80 -8.35
N GLU A 163 -19.97 -6.64 -8.74
CA GLU A 163 -20.43 -6.45 -10.13
C GLU A 163 -19.95 -5.12 -10.76
N LEU A 164 -19.62 -4.14 -9.93
CA LEU A 164 -19.17 -2.82 -10.36
C LEU A 164 -17.65 -2.77 -10.57
N TRP A 165 -16.92 -3.72 -9.98
CA TRP A 165 -15.48 -3.89 -10.19
C TRP A 165 -15.16 -4.79 -11.39
N THR A 166 -16.13 -5.57 -11.87
CA THR A 166 -15.98 -6.45 -13.05
C THR A 166 -16.09 -5.70 -14.38
N ASP A 167 -16.56 -4.45 -14.38
CA ASP A 167 -16.62 -3.63 -15.59
C ASP A 167 -15.22 -3.10 -15.94
N THR A 168 -14.53 -3.89 -16.75
CA THR A 168 -13.12 -3.74 -17.18
C THR A 168 -12.80 -2.44 -17.93
N GLN A 169 -13.75 -1.53 -18.14
CA GLN A 169 -13.48 -0.27 -18.85
C GLN A 169 -12.53 0.68 -18.09
N SER A 170 -12.20 0.40 -16.83
CA SER A 170 -11.32 1.26 -16.03
C SER A 170 -10.36 0.45 -15.15
N GLU A 171 -9.36 -0.19 -15.76
CA GLU A 171 -8.28 -0.92 -15.06
C GLU A 171 -7.62 -0.12 -13.91
N SER A 172 -7.62 1.21 -13.99
CA SER A 172 -7.09 2.10 -12.95
C SER A 172 -7.82 1.95 -11.61
N SER A 173 -9.14 1.81 -11.60
CA SER A 173 -9.93 1.86 -10.37
C SER A 173 -9.79 0.58 -9.54
N LEU A 174 -9.74 -0.60 -10.18
CA LEU A 174 -9.45 -1.86 -9.49
C LEU A 174 -8.02 -1.87 -8.94
N THR A 175 -7.06 -1.33 -9.71
CA THR A 175 -5.67 -1.20 -9.27
C THR A 175 -5.54 -0.30 -8.04
N ASP A 176 -6.26 0.82 -8.02
CA ASP A 176 -6.26 1.76 -6.89
C ASP A 176 -6.94 1.18 -5.64
N LEU A 177 -8.00 0.39 -5.83
CA LEU A 177 -8.62 -0.40 -4.76
C LEU A 177 -7.61 -1.38 -4.16
N ILE A 178 -6.97 -2.21 -4.99
CA ILE A 178 -5.98 -3.19 -4.55
C ILE A 178 -4.80 -2.50 -3.85
N GLY A 179 -4.31 -1.39 -4.40
CA GLY A 179 -3.26 -0.58 -3.81
C GLY A 179 -3.63 -0.05 -2.42
N THR A 180 -4.88 0.38 -2.25
CA THR A 180 -5.42 0.84 -0.97
C THR A 180 -5.50 -0.31 0.04
N LEU A 181 -6.05 -1.46 -0.35
CA LEU A 181 -6.11 -2.65 0.50
C LEU A 181 -4.73 -3.08 0.99
N LYS A 182 -3.75 -3.19 0.09
CA LYS A 182 -2.35 -3.52 0.44
C LYS A 182 -1.75 -2.55 1.44
N LYS A 183 -1.93 -1.24 1.19
CA LYS A 183 -1.42 -0.18 2.04
C LYS A 183 -1.95 -0.32 3.47
N TYR A 184 -3.25 -0.51 3.63
CA TYR A 184 -3.86 -0.58 4.96
C TYR A 184 -3.70 -1.93 5.64
N ALA A 185 -3.65 -3.04 4.90
CA ALA A 185 -3.22 -4.34 5.43
C ALA A 185 -1.79 -4.26 6.00
N SER A 186 -0.85 -3.67 5.25
CA SER A 186 0.51 -3.48 5.72
C SER A 186 0.61 -2.53 6.92
N ARG A 187 -0.26 -1.53 6.98
CA ARG A 187 -0.34 -0.62 8.12
C ARG A 187 -0.89 -1.32 9.37
N GLY A 188 -1.93 -2.14 9.22
CA GLY A 188 -2.45 -2.99 10.29
C GLY A 188 -1.36 -3.85 10.93
N ARG A 189 -0.57 -4.56 10.10
CA ARG A 189 0.60 -5.33 10.57
C ARG A 189 1.65 -4.48 11.27
N SER A 190 1.96 -3.31 10.71
CA SER A 190 2.95 -2.39 11.30
C SER A 190 2.52 -1.90 12.69
N ASP A 191 1.23 -1.60 12.85
CA ASP A 191 0.66 -1.16 14.11
C ASP A 191 0.68 -2.32 15.14
N ASP A 192 0.32 -3.55 14.73
CA ASP A 192 0.43 -4.73 15.60
C ASP A 192 1.86 -4.98 16.05
N LEU A 193 2.81 -4.95 15.13
CA LEU A 193 4.22 -5.11 15.45
C LEU A 193 4.70 -3.98 16.38
N GLY A 194 4.17 -2.77 16.20
CA GLY A 194 4.43 -1.64 17.07
C GLY A 194 3.95 -1.86 18.50
N VAL A 195 2.75 -2.43 18.68
CA VAL A 195 2.19 -2.79 19.99
C VAL A 195 3.00 -3.94 20.59
N LEU A 196 3.15 -5.05 19.86
CA LEU A 196 3.88 -6.22 20.31
C LEU A 196 5.31 -5.88 20.73
N LYS A 197 6.01 -5.04 19.97
CA LYS A 197 7.35 -4.58 20.33
C LYS A 197 7.37 -3.85 21.68
N LYS A 198 6.38 -3.00 21.96
CA LYS A 198 6.29 -2.30 23.26
C LYS A 198 6.09 -3.31 24.38
N ASP A 199 5.18 -4.26 24.20
CA ASP A 199 4.87 -5.25 25.22
C ASP A 199 6.07 -6.16 25.51
N VAL A 200 6.73 -6.68 24.46
CA VAL A 200 7.93 -7.53 24.58
C VAL A 200 9.08 -6.81 25.28
N ILE A 201 9.31 -5.52 25.00
CA ILE A 201 10.35 -4.75 25.70
C ILE A 201 10.05 -4.65 27.20
N GLY A 202 8.77 -4.59 27.60
CA GLY A 202 8.35 -4.60 29.00
C GLY A 202 8.71 -5.89 29.75
N PHE A 203 8.86 -7.01 29.05
CA PHE A 203 9.27 -8.30 29.64
C PHE A 203 10.79 -8.47 29.74
N ILE A 204 11.58 -7.57 29.16
CA ILE A 204 13.03 -7.67 29.24
C ILE A 204 13.47 -7.38 30.69
N PRO A 205 14.15 -8.33 31.35
CA PRO A 205 14.58 -8.15 32.74
C PRO A 205 15.58 -6.99 32.85
N ARG A 206 15.47 -6.22 33.93
CA ARG A 206 16.45 -5.16 34.22
C ARG A 206 17.81 -5.78 34.50
N LEU A 207 18.85 -5.22 33.89
CA LEU A 207 20.24 -5.59 34.17
C LEU A 207 20.77 -4.66 35.29
N PRO A 208 21.30 -5.21 36.40
CA PRO A 208 21.85 -4.38 37.47
C PRO A 208 22.94 -3.44 36.95
N GLY A 209 22.92 -2.17 37.37
CA GLY A 209 23.89 -1.16 36.95
C GLY A 209 23.67 -0.58 35.55
N VAL A 210 22.64 -1.03 34.82
CA VAL A 210 22.23 -0.45 33.52
C VAL A 210 20.89 0.24 33.69
N GLU A 211 20.74 1.38 33.02
CA GLU A 211 19.47 2.12 32.99
C GLU A 211 18.33 1.23 32.48
N GLY A 212 17.11 1.51 32.94
CA GLY A 212 15.94 0.79 32.48
C GLY A 212 15.67 1.04 31.01
N LEU A 213 15.16 0.03 30.32
CA LEU A 213 14.67 0.18 28.95
C LEU A 213 13.51 1.19 28.90
N GLU A 214 13.77 2.35 28.29
CA GLU A 214 12.73 3.35 28.06
C GLU A 214 11.83 2.96 26.88
N LEU A 215 10.60 2.56 27.19
CA LEU A 215 9.59 2.14 26.20
C LEU A 215 9.18 3.28 25.24
N ASN A 216 9.22 4.53 25.72
CA ASN A 216 8.72 5.71 25.01
C ASN A 216 9.79 6.79 24.73
N ASN A 217 11.09 6.44 24.77
CA ASN A 217 12.16 7.42 24.51
C ASN A 217 11.93 8.12 23.15
N PRO A 218 11.83 9.45 23.02
CA PRO A 218 11.52 10.10 21.74
C PRO A 218 12.55 9.79 20.63
N ASN A 219 13.80 9.50 20.97
CA ASN A 219 14.83 9.11 20.00
C ASN A 219 14.70 7.66 19.56
N LYS A 220 14.28 7.41 18.30
CA LYS A 220 14.10 6.07 17.75
C LYS A 220 15.35 5.20 17.77
N SER A 221 16.54 5.78 17.58
CA SER A 221 17.80 5.02 17.53
C SER A 221 18.28 4.56 18.90
N SER A 222 17.79 5.18 19.98
CA SER A 222 18.12 4.81 21.37
C SER A 222 17.14 3.82 21.99
N ARG A 223 16.04 3.46 21.29
CA ARG A 223 15.00 2.57 21.83
C ARG A 223 15.34 1.09 21.62
N GLY A 224 15.05 0.27 22.63
CA GLY A 224 14.92 -1.19 22.49
C GLY A 224 16.22 -1.87 22.08
N TRP A 225 16.42 -2.10 20.78
CA TRP A 225 17.48 -2.94 20.22
C TRP A 225 18.90 -2.39 20.44
N ALA A 226 19.07 -1.08 20.52
CA ALA A 226 20.37 -0.45 20.79
C ALA A 226 20.73 -0.41 22.28
N HIS A 227 19.84 -0.87 23.16
CA HIS A 227 20.06 -0.85 24.59
C HIS A 227 20.91 -2.04 25.03
N VAL A 228 21.83 -1.82 25.97
CA VAL A 228 22.78 -2.84 26.47
C VAL A 228 22.06 -4.11 26.92
N THR A 229 20.98 -3.99 27.69
CA THR A 229 20.18 -5.14 28.15
C THR A 229 19.64 -5.98 27.00
N THR A 230 19.15 -5.35 25.93
CA THR A 230 18.64 -6.06 24.76
C THR A 230 19.78 -6.70 23.97
N GLY A 231 20.90 -6.00 23.80
CA GLY A 231 22.11 -6.53 23.17
C GLY A 231 22.62 -7.78 23.89
N ARG A 232 22.66 -7.76 25.23
CA ARG A 232 23.08 -8.89 26.07
C ARG A 232 22.21 -10.13 25.87
N LEU A 233 20.89 -9.96 25.74
CA LEU A 233 19.95 -11.07 25.52
C LEU A 233 20.08 -11.71 24.14
N LEU A 234 20.53 -10.94 23.15
CA LEU A 234 20.73 -11.43 21.77
C LEU A 234 22.17 -11.90 21.52
N CYS A 235 23.07 -11.61 22.46
CA CYS A 235 24.46 -12.02 22.37
C CYS A 235 24.54 -13.56 22.50
N PRO A 236 25.21 -14.25 21.57
CA PRO A 236 25.50 -15.67 21.72
C PRO A 236 26.20 -15.94 23.06
N ALA A 237 25.81 -17.02 23.75
CA ALA A 237 26.28 -17.30 25.10
C ALA A 237 27.82 -17.38 25.21
N ASN A 238 28.49 -17.84 24.16
CA ASN A 238 29.95 -17.92 24.09
C ASN A 238 30.64 -16.54 23.96
N HIS A 239 29.93 -15.49 23.56
CA HIS A 239 30.45 -14.13 23.44
C HIS A 239 29.96 -13.20 24.57
N LEU A 240 29.16 -13.73 25.50
CA LEU A 240 28.57 -12.94 26.58
C LEU A 240 29.62 -12.27 27.47
N GLY A 241 30.75 -12.95 27.72
CA GLY A 241 31.86 -12.38 28.49
C GLY A 241 32.55 -11.21 27.80
N GLU A 242 32.70 -11.27 26.48
CA GLU A 242 33.25 -10.16 25.68
C GLU A 242 32.27 -8.99 25.64
N PHE A 243 30.98 -9.28 25.49
CA PHE A 243 29.93 -8.27 25.51
C PHE A 243 29.81 -7.58 26.88
N ASP A 244 29.81 -8.35 27.98
CA ASP A 244 29.73 -7.80 29.34
C ASP A 244 30.97 -6.95 29.68
N ALA A 245 32.13 -7.21 29.04
CA ALA A 245 33.35 -6.41 29.17
C ALA A 245 33.30 -5.09 28.38
N ASP A 246 32.72 -5.08 27.16
CA ASP A 246 32.55 -3.86 26.35
C ASP A 246 31.25 -3.92 25.51
N PRO A 247 30.11 -3.48 26.09
CA PRO A 247 28.80 -3.58 25.42
C PRO A 247 28.60 -2.67 24.21
N LYS A 248 29.53 -1.74 23.94
CA LYS A 248 29.41 -0.72 22.87
C LYS A 248 30.21 -1.04 21.62
N LYS A 249 30.96 -2.15 21.64
CA LYS A 249 31.84 -2.61 20.57
C LYS A 249 31.10 -3.54 19.62
#